data_AF-A0A357HHK9-F1
#
_entry.id   AF-A0A357HHK9-F1
#
_cell.length_a   1.000
_cell.length_b   1.000
_cell.length_c   1.000
_cell.angle_alpha   90.00
_cell.angle_beta   90.00
_cell.angle_gamma   90.00
#
_symmetry.space_group_name_H-M   'P 1'
#
loop_
_entity.id
_entity.type
_entity.pdbx_description
1 polymer ?
#
loop_
_entity_poly.entity_id
_entity_poly.type
_entity_poly.pdbx_seq_one_letter_code
_entity_poly.pdbx_strand_id
1 'polypeptide(L)' 'AAGADGIFMEVHDNVEAAKSDAATQWPLDQLEELLMSIKRIREAVCG' A
#
# COMPACT_ATOMS: atom_id res chain seq x y z
N ALA A 1 8.22 2.87 13.09
CA ALA A 1 7.13 1.96 12.70
C ALA A 1 6.52 1.35 13.95
N ALA A 2 5.21 1.06 13.98
CA ALA A 2 4.54 0.49 15.16
C ALA A 2 4.81 -1.01 15.37
N GLY A 3 5.33 -1.72 14.35
CA GLY A 3 5.67 -3.14 14.43
C GLY A 3 4.49 -4.06 14.10
N ALA A 4 3.99 -4.02 12.85
CA ALA A 4 2.95 -4.92 12.37
C ALA A 4 3.55 -6.08 11.54
N ASP A 5 2.96 -7.27 11.64
CA ASP A 5 3.40 -8.45 10.90
C ASP A 5 3.00 -8.42 9.41
N GLY A 6 2.00 -7.62 9.06
CA GLY A 6 1.51 -7.46 7.70
C GLY A 6 0.64 -6.22 7.54
N ILE A 7 0.33 -5.89 6.28
CA ILE A 7 -0.59 -4.83 5.89
C ILE A 7 -1.65 -5.40 4.94
N PHE A 8 -2.87 -4.88 5.03
CA PHE A 8 -3.95 -5.14 4.08
C PHE A 8 -4.28 -3.84 3.38
N MET A 9 -4.37 -3.88 2.05
CA MET A 9 -4.69 -2.71 1.22
C MET A 9 -5.56 -3.14 0.03
N GLU A 10 -6.58 -2.34 -0.26
CA GLU A 10 -7.37 -2.47 -1.48
C GLU A 10 -6.73 -1.62 -2.57
N VAL A 11 -6.57 -2.17 -3.77
CA VAL A 11 -5.83 -1.54 -4.87
C VAL A 11 -6.64 -1.65 -6.15
N HIS A 12 -6.67 -0.57 -6.92
CA HIS A 12 -7.42 -0.51 -8.18
C HIS A 12 -6.61 0.25 -9.25
N ASP A 13 -6.68 -0.20 -10.51
CA ASP A 13 -6.01 0.42 -11.66
C ASP A 13 -6.64 1.76 -12.04
N ASN A 14 -7.98 1.83 -12.02
CA ASN A 14 -8.75 3.06 -12.14
C ASN A 14 -9.68 3.30 -10.95
N VAL A 15 -9.16 3.99 -9.93
CA VAL A 15 -9.89 4.33 -8.70
C VAL A 15 -11.19 5.10 -8.96
N GLU A 16 -11.21 5.99 -9.96
CA GLU A 16 -12.41 6.79 -10.29
C GLU A 16 -13.53 5.93 -10.90
N ALA A 17 -13.17 4.84 -11.58
CA ALA A 17 -14.11 3.88 -12.15
C ALA A 17 -14.48 2.73 -11.18
N ALA A 18 -13.97 2.76 -9.96
CA ALA A 18 -14.24 1.72 -8.98
C ALA A 18 -15.73 1.68 -8.65
N LYS A 19 -16.31 0.47 -8.72
CA LYS A 19 -17.75 0.24 -8.48
C LYS A 19 -18.12 0.29 -7.00
N SER A 20 -17.12 0.28 -6.12
CA SER A 20 -17.23 0.39 -4.67
C SER A 20 -15.94 1.01 -4.14
N ASP A 21 -16.02 1.79 -3.07
CA ASP A 21 -14.86 2.23 -2.27
C ASP A 21 -13.78 3.00 -3.07
N ALA A 22 -14.20 3.71 -4.12
CA ALA A 22 -13.35 4.54 -4.97
C ALA A 22 -12.46 5.53 -4.20
N ALA A 23 -12.96 6.06 -3.08
CA ALA A 23 -12.22 7.03 -2.26
C ALA A 23 -11.15 6.40 -1.36
N THR A 24 -11.19 5.08 -1.11
CA THR A 24 -10.27 4.39 -0.18
C THR A 24 -9.34 3.40 -0.87
N GLN A 25 -9.60 3.05 -2.12
CA GLN A 25 -8.71 2.21 -2.91
C GLN A 25 -7.41 2.94 -3.27
N TRP A 26 -6.30 2.21 -3.25
CA TRP A 26 -5.00 2.73 -3.63
C TRP A 26 -4.78 2.60 -5.15
N PRO A 27 -4.22 3.62 -5.83
CA PRO A 27 -3.86 3.50 -7.24
C PRO A 27 -2.80 2.41 -7.47
N LEU A 28 -3.05 1.51 -8.44
CA LEU A 28 -2.15 0.38 -8.73
C LEU A 28 -0.76 0.81 -9.19
N ASP A 29 -0.66 1.91 -9.93
CA ASP A 29 0.60 2.48 -10.42
C ASP A 29 1.52 2.97 -9.29
N GLN A 30 0.96 3.31 -8.12
CA GLN A 30 1.69 3.76 -6.93
C GLN A 30 1.99 2.64 -5.94
N LEU A 31 1.47 1.42 -6.14
CA LEU A 31 1.61 0.33 -5.19
C LEU A 31 3.07 -0.11 -5.01
N GLU A 32 3.83 -0.20 -6.11
CA GLU A 32 5.22 -0.69 -6.07
C GLU A 32 6.12 0.22 -5.22
N GLU A 33 6.03 1.54 -5.44
CA GLU A 33 6.83 2.52 -4.70
C GLU A 33 6.50 2.50 -3.20
N LEU A 34 5.22 2.33 -2.85
CA LEU A 34 4.78 2.20 -1.47
C LEU A 34 5.34 0.93 -0.82
N LEU A 35 5.25 -0.22 -1.48
CA LEU A 35 5.77 -1.48 -0.96
C LEU A 35 7.29 -1.43 -0.77
N MET A 36 8.01 -0.80 -1.69
CA MET A 36 9.45 -0.57 -1.57
C MET A 36 9.79 0.31 -0.35
N SER A 37 9.00 1.35 -0.11
CA SER A 37 9.15 2.23 1.05
C SER A 37 8.89 1.48 2.37
N ILE A 38 7.82 0.68 2.44
CA ILE A 38 7.49 -0.13 3.61
C ILE A 38 8.59 -1.16 3.89
N LYS A 39 9.12 -1.81 2.84
CA LYS A 39 10.22 -2.76 2.96
C LYS A 39 11.47 -2.11 3.53
N ARG A 40 11.86 -0.93 3.03
CA ARG A 40 13.00 -0.16 3.56
C ARG A 40 12.82 0.20 5.03
N ILE A 41 11.62 0.61 5.44
CA ILE A 41 11.33 0.92 6.85
C ILE A 41 11.44 -0.34 7.71
N ARG A 42 10.94 -1.49 7.23
CA ARG A 42 11.06 -2.77 7.96
C ARG A 42 12.52 -3.19 8.10
N GLU A 43 13.30 -3.11 7.04
CA GLU A 43 14.73 -3.40 7.05
C GLU A 43 15.50 -2.47 8.00
N ALA A 44 15.20 -1.18 8.02
CA ALA A 44 15.86 -0.22 8.91
C ALA A 44 15.52 -0.38 10.40
N VAL A 45 14.40 -1.02 10.72
CA VAL A 45 13.94 -1.23 12.12
C VAL A 45 14.25 -2.64 12.62
N CYS A 46 14.35 -3.63 11.72
CA CYS A 46 14.58 -5.03 12.07
C CYS A 46 15.97 -5.57 11.66
N GLY A 47 16.75 -4.83 10.88
CA GLY A 47 18.15 -5.12 10.56
C GLY A 47 19.10 -4.56 11.60
#